data_AF-A0A961F1U7-F1
#
_entry.id   AF-A0A961F1U7-F1
#
_cell.length_a   1.000
_cell.length_b   1.000
_cell.length_c   1.000
_cell.angle_alpha   90.00
_cell.angle_beta   90.00
_cell.angle_gamma   90.00
#
_symmetry.space_group_name_H-M   'P 1'
#
loop_
_entity.id
_entity.type
_entity.pdbx_description
1 polymer ?
#
loop_
_entity_poly.entity_id
_entity_poly.type
_entity_poly.pdbx_seq_one_letter_code
_entity_poly.pdbx_strand_id
1 'polypeptide(L)'
;WDVVHVDDLVEALLVLLEKGRPGEIYHVVDDTPVSMRDFFQTMGHHLGKKRIGHVPVFLANLIKGRDPIKAGTRSARSSNRKIKSLGWSPRYPDFRSGLEATFRTWQTG
;
A
#
# COMPACT_ATOMS: atom_id res chain seq x y z
N TRP A 1 4.84 -0.53 5.63
CA TRP A 1 4.53 0.18 4.38
C TRP A 1 3.03 0.21 4.31
N ASP A 2 2.49 1.35 3.95
CA ASP A 2 1.05 1.59 4.04
C ASP A 2 0.53 1.63 2.63
N VAL A 3 -0.31 0.65 2.28
CA VAL A 3 -0.81 0.48 0.91
C VAL A 3 -2.32 0.33 0.97
N VAL A 4 -2.96 0.67 -0.14
CA VAL A 4 -4.38 0.48 -0.40
C VAL A 4 -4.55 0.32 -1.90
N HIS A 5 -5.53 -0.48 -2.34
CA HIS A 5 -5.86 -0.56 -3.76
C HIS A 5 -6.46 0.77 -4.25
N VAL A 6 -6.24 1.13 -5.51
CA VAL A 6 -6.70 2.43 -6.05
C VAL A 6 -8.22 2.58 -6.00
N ASP A 7 -8.96 1.52 -6.32
CA ASP A 7 -10.43 1.52 -6.23
C ASP A 7 -10.91 1.77 -4.79
N ASP A 8 -10.26 1.14 -3.80
CA ASP A 8 -10.59 1.32 -2.39
C ASP A 8 -10.28 2.73 -1.90
N LEU A 9 -9.22 3.36 -2.44
CA LEU A 9 -8.91 4.77 -2.19
C LEU A 9 -9.99 5.69 -2.76
N VAL A 10 -10.49 5.41 -3.97
CA VAL A 10 -11.59 6.18 -4.56
C VAL A 10 -12.86 6.04 -3.72
N GLU A 11 -13.24 4.82 -3.33
CA GLU A 11 -14.38 4.57 -2.45
C GLU A 11 -14.23 5.27 -1.09
N ALA A 12 -13.02 5.28 -0.52
CA ALA A 12 -12.72 6.01 0.70
C ALA A 12 -12.95 7.52 0.55
N LEU A 13 -12.50 8.11 -0.57
CA LEU A 13 -12.70 9.53 -0.85
C LEU A 13 -14.19 9.86 -0.97
N LEU A 14 -14.99 9.01 -1.62
CA LEU A 14 -16.45 9.19 -1.69
C LEU A 14 -17.10 9.17 -0.30
N VAL A 15 -16.72 8.21 0.55
CA VAL A 15 -17.20 8.17 1.94
C VAL A 15 -16.79 9.43 2.72
N LEU A 16 -15.58 9.93 2.51
CA LEU A 16 -15.10 11.14 3.20
C LEU A 16 -15.76 12.42 2.71
N LEU A 17 -16.14 12.50 1.43
CA LEU A 17 -16.92 13.63 0.90
C LEU A 17 -18.30 13.71 1.55
N GLU A 18 -18.92 12.56 1.83
CA GLU A 18 -20.27 12.50 2.43
C GLU A 18 -20.26 12.59 3.96
N LYS A 19 -19.30 11.95 4.61
CA LYS A 19 -19.32 11.69 6.07
C LYS A 19 -18.06 12.15 6.80
N GLY A 20 -17.06 12.63 6.09
CA GLY A 20 -15.84 13.19 6.67
C GLY A 20 -16.11 14.51 7.40
N ARG A 21 -15.19 14.90 8.28
CA ARG A 21 -15.27 16.18 9.00
C ARG A 21 -14.11 17.10 8.58
N PRO A 22 -14.35 18.39 8.32
CA PRO A 22 -13.29 19.35 8.04
C PRO A 22 -12.24 19.39 9.15
N GLY A 23 -10.96 19.49 8.78
CA GLY A 23 -9.84 19.55 9.73
C GLY A 23 -9.39 18.20 10.30
N GLU A 24 -10.08 17.10 9.99
CA GLU A 24 -9.73 15.76 10.48
C GLU A 24 -8.78 15.02 9.53
N ILE A 25 -7.89 14.19 10.10
CA ILE A 25 -7.00 13.29 9.35
C ILE A 25 -7.57 11.87 9.34
N TYR A 26 -7.55 11.22 8.18
CA TYR A 26 -7.98 9.83 7.99
C TYR A 26 -6.88 9.03 7.28
N HIS A 27 -6.56 7.85 7.82
CA HIS A 27 -5.61 6.94 7.17
C HIS A 27 -6.41 5.98 6.29
N VAL A 28 -6.13 6.00 4.99
CA VAL A 28 -6.74 5.10 4.01
C VAL A 28 -5.69 4.05 3.66
N VAL A 29 -5.76 2.92 4.35
CA VAL A 29 -4.84 1.79 4.24
C VAL A 29 -5.66 0.49 4.32
N ASP A 30 -5.14 -0.59 3.73
CA ASP A 30 -5.71 -1.92 3.89
C ASP A 30 -5.60 -2.43 5.35
N ASP A 31 -6.06 -3.66 5.62
CA ASP A 31 -6.05 -4.25 6.96
C ASP A 31 -4.75 -4.97 7.32
N THR A 32 -3.79 -5.05 6.40
CA THR A 32 -2.64 -5.94 6.53
C THR A 32 -1.32 -5.16 6.52
N PRO A 33 -0.62 -5.08 7.66
CA PRO A 33 0.73 -4.53 7.69
C PRO A 33 1.64 -5.27 6.70
N VAL A 34 2.32 -4.53 5.83
CA VAL A 34 3.23 -5.11 4.84
C VAL A 34 4.60 -4.44 4.87
N SER A 35 5.66 -5.22 4.74
CA SER A 35 6.99 -4.67 4.51
C SER A 35 7.20 -4.38 3.03
N MET A 36 8.02 -3.37 2.71
CA MET A 36 8.39 -3.08 1.31
C MET A 36 8.92 -4.34 0.60
N ARG A 37 9.72 -5.15 1.31
CA ARG A 37 10.25 -6.43 0.83
C ARG A 37 9.14 -7.39 0.43
N ASP A 38 8.19 -7.65 1.33
CA ASP A 38 7.14 -8.66 1.10
C ASP A 38 6.19 -8.21 -0.02
N PHE A 39 5.91 -6.90 -0.08
CA PHE A 39 5.13 -6.30 -1.15
C PHE A 39 5.80 -6.53 -2.52
N PHE A 40 7.08 -6.16 -2.66
CA PHE A 40 7.82 -6.34 -3.91
C PHE A 40 8.04 -7.82 -4.26
N GLN A 41 8.30 -8.69 -3.28
CA GLN A 41 8.41 -10.13 -3.53
C GLN A 41 7.11 -10.69 -4.07
N THR A 42 5.96 -10.31 -3.50
CA THR A 42 4.64 -10.74 -3.97
C THR A 42 4.38 -10.25 -5.39
N MET A 43 4.67 -8.97 -5.68
CA MET A 43 4.61 -8.43 -7.03
C MET A 43 5.51 -9.19 -8.01
N GLY A 44 6.72 -9.56 -7.60
CA GLY A 44 7.65 -10.36 -8.40
C GLY A 44 7.10 -11.72 -8.80
N HIS A 45 6.36 -12.39 -7.91
CA HIS A 45 5.72 -13.67 -8.22
C HIS A 45 4.69 -13.53 -9.36
N HIS A 46 3.86 -12.48 -9.36
CA HIS A 46 2.92 -12.22 -10.46
C HIS A 46 3.62 -11.93 -11.79
N LEU A 47 4.85 -11.40 -11.76
CA LEU A 47 5.68 -11.16 -12.94
C LEU A 47 6.53 -12.38 -13.36
N GLY A 48 6.32 -13.56 -12.76
CA GLY A 48 7.10 -14.76 -13.03
C GLY A 48 8.56 -14.69 -12.56
N LYS A 49 8.91 -13.73 -11.69
CA LYS A 49 10.25 -13.59 -11.11
C LYS A 49 10.35 -14.44 -9.83
N LYS A 50 11.28 -15.38 -9.79
CA LYS A 50 11.52 -16.24 -8.62
C LYS A 50 12.05 -15.50 -7.38
N ARG A 51 12.75 -14.38 -7.57
CA ARG A 51 13.28 -13.55 -6.47
C ARG A 51 13.61 -12.16 -6.97
N ILE A 52 13.11 -11.13 -6.28
CA ILE A 52 13.60 -9.77 -6.44
C ILE A 52 14.93 -9.64 -5.66
N GLY A 53 15.96 -9.16 -6.35
CA GLY A 53 17.30 -8.97 -5.78
C GLY A 53 17.29 -7.99 -4.60
N HIS A 54 18.33 -8.06 -3.76
CA HIS A 54 18.50 -7.14 -2.64
C HIS A 54 19.58 -6.14 -3.00
N VAL A 55 19.30 -4.85 -2.87
CA VAL A 55 20.33 -3.81 -2.94
C VAL A 55 20.81 -3.56 -1.52
N PRO A 56 22.11 -3.74 -1.21
CA PRO A 56 22.64 -3.41 0.10
C PRO A 56 22.40 -1.94 0.43
N VAL A 57 22.01 -1.69 1.67
CA VAL A 57 21.70 -0.36 2.21
C VAL A 57 22.82 0.66 1.96
N PHE A 58 24.09 0.26 2.11
CA PHE A 58 25.22 1.17 1.89
C PHE A 58 25.33 1.63 0.43
N LEU A 59 25.01 0.76 -0.54
CA LEU A 59 24.97 1.09 -1.97
C LEU A 59 23.80 2.03 -2.29
N ALA A 60 22.64 1.81 -1.67
CA ALA A 60 21.49 2.71 -1.82
C ALA A 60 21.79 4.13 -1.28
N ASN A 61 22.52 4.22 -0.16
CA ASN A 61 22.94 5.50 0.42
C ASN A 61 23.98 6.24 -0.42
N LEU A 62 24.84 5.51 -1.15
CA LEU A 62 25.88 6.10 -1.99
C LEU A 62 25.30 6.81 -3.22
N ILE A 63 24.16 6.33 -3.75
CA ILE A 63 23.61 6.78 -5.04
C ILE A 63 22.62 7.95 -4.90
N LYS A 64 22.01 8.19 -3.72
CA LYS A 64 20.81 9.06 -3.62
C LYS A 64 20.74 10.11 -2.50
N GLY A 65 21.81 10.40 -1.76
CA GLY A 65 21.77 11.41 -0.69
C GLY A 65 20.90 11.01 0.51
N ARG A 66 20.54 11.96 1.40
CA ARG A 66 20.03 11.69 2.76
C ARG A 66 18.75 10.83 2.81
N ASP A 67 18.91 9.66 3.42
CA ASP A 67 17.94 8.80 4.13
C ASP A 67 16.76 8.13 3.36
N PRO A 68 16.93 7.62 2.12
CA PRO A 68 15.89 6.89 1.40
C PRO A 68 15.47 5.58 2.11
N ILE A 69 16.32 5.04 2.98
CA ILE A 69 16.04 3.82 3.72
C ILE A 69 14.98 4.07 4.77
N LYS A 70 15.03 5.18 5.52
CA LYS A 70 13.97 5.50 6.49
C LYS A 70 12.61 5.71 5.83
N ALA A 71 12.56 6.24 4.61
CA ALA A 71 11.30 6.36 3.85
C ALA A 71 10.78 4.99 3.38
N GLY A 72 11.69 4.09 2.96
CA GLY A 72 11.33 2.76 2.48
C GLY A 72 11.03 1.72 3.58
N THR A 73 11.61 1.88 4.77
CA THR A 73 11.44 0.95 5.90
C THR A 73 10.49 1.47 6.97
N ARG A 74 10.01 2.72 6.88
CA ARG A 74 8.92 3.20 7.73
C ARG A 74 7.66 2.39 7.42
N SER A 75 7.34 1.45 8.31
CA SER A 75 5.95 1.13 8.57
C SER A 75 5.42 2.28 9.39
N ALA A 76 4.73 3.23 8.76
CA ALA A 76 3.81 4.04 9.55
C ALA A 76 2.82 3.03 10.14
N ARG A 77 2.68 2.99 11.47
CA ARG A 77 1.71 2.11 12.12
C ARG A 77 0.34 2.73 11.94
N SER A 78 -0.15 2.74 10.70
CA SER A 78 -1.41 3.35 10.33
C SER A 78 -2.58 2.46 10.72
N SER A 79 -3.70 3.09 11.05
CA SER A 79 -4.93 2.42 11.40
C SER A 79 -6.08 3.06 10.64
N ASN A 80 -6.81 2.26 9.87
CA ASN A 80 -7.98 2.68 9.12
C ASN A 80 -9.27 2.72 9.97
N ARG A 81 -9.18 2.45 11.29
CA ARG A 81 -10.34 2.36 12.19
C ARG A 81 -11.26 3.58 12.11
N LYS A 82 -10.69 4.77 11.98
CA LYS A 82 -11.44 6.04 11.94
C LYS A 82 -12.29 6.19 10.68
N ILE A 83 -11.78 5.78 9.52
CA ILE A 83 -12.58 5.83 8.29
C ILE A 83 -13.57 4.66 8.24
N LYS A 84 -13.21 3.49 8.78
CA LYS A 84 -14.13 2.35 8.93
C LYS A 84 -15.34 2.69 9.81
N SER A 85 -15.17 3.52 10.85
CA SER A 85 -16.31 3.99 11.65
C SER A 85 -17.29 4.91 10.89
N LEU A 86 -16.93 5.37 9.69
CA LEU A 86 -17.85 6.09 8.78
C LEU A 86 -18.58 5.16 7.80
N GLY A 87 -18.33 3.84 7.88
CA GLY A 87 -18.92 2.83 7.03
C GLY A 87 -18.11 2.48 5.78
N TRP A 88 -16.86 2.94 5.67
CA TRP A 88 -15.95 2.47 4.63
C TRP A 88 -15.48 1.04 4.93
N SER A 89 -15.48 0.18 3.91
CA SER A 89 -14.89 -1.16 3.97
C SER A 89 -14.18 -1.41 2.64
N PRO A 90 -12.86 -1.68 2.64
CA PRO A 90 -12.14 -1.93 1.39
C PRO A 90 -12.63 -3.21 0.73
N ARG A 91 -12.75 -3.19 -0.59
CA ARG A 91 -12.99 -4.36 -1.44
C ARG A 91 -11.77 -5.29 -1.46
N TYR A 92 -10.57 -4.74 -1.35
CA TYR A 92 -9.31 -5.48 -1.27
C TYR A 92 -8.70 -5.28 0.13
N PRO A 93 -9.09 -6.10 1.12
CA PRO A 93 -8.72 -5.89 2.53
C PRO A 93 -7.23 -6.15 2.82
N ASP A 94 -6.49 -6.71 1.86
CA ASP A 94 -5.07 -6.93 1.95
C ASP A 94 -4.35 -6.71 0.61
N PHE A 95 -3.08 -6.35 0.70
CA PHE A 95 -2.24 -6.07 -0.46
C PHE A 95 -2.12 -7.24 -1.46
N ARG A 96 -2.31 -8.50 -1.05
CA ARG A 96 -2.24 -9.64 -1.98
C ARG A 96 -3.46 -9.67 -2.87
N SER A 97 -4.66 -9.51 -2.29
CA SER A 97 -5.91 -9.41 -3.06
C SER A 97 -5.88 -8.21 -4.02
N GLY A 98 -5.34 -7.07 -3.60
CA GLY A 98 -5.17 -5.89 -4.45
C GLY A 98 -4.17 -6.11 -5.59
N LEU A 99 -3.03 -6.75 -5.33
CA LEU A 99 -2.06 -7.11 -6.37
C LEU A 99 -2.65 -8.11 -7.36
N GLU A 100 -3.34 -9.15 -6.89
CA GLU A 100 -4.00 -10.13 -7.74
C GLU A 100 -5.00 -9.47 -8.71
N ALA A 101 -5.85 -8.57 -8.21
CA ALA A 101 -6.78 -7.82 -9.03
C ALA A 101 -6.06 -6.94 -10.07
N THR A 102 -5.00 -6.24 -9.65
CA THR A 102 -4.18 -5.40 -10.53
C THR A 102 -3.58 -6.22 -11.68
N PHE A 103 -2.98 -7.38 -11.37
CA PHE A 103 -2.34 -8.24 -12.38
C PHE A 103 -3.35 -8.93 -13.29
N ARG A 104 -4.52 -9.31 -12.78
CA ARG A 104 -5.60 -9.84 -13.60
C ARG A 104 -6.03 -8.83 -14.66
N THR A 105 -6.25 -7.57 -14.27
CA THR A 105 -6.62 -6.50 -15.21
C THR A 105 -5.52 -6.26 -16.26
N TRP A 106 -4.25 -6.30 -15.85
CA TRP A 106 -3.12 -6.15 -16.76
C TRP A 106 -3.00 -7.28 -17.80
N GLN A 107 -3.38 -8.51 -17.45
CA GLN A 107 -3.36 -9.64 -18.38
C GLN A 107 -4.50 -9.61 -19.40
N THR A 108 -5.58 -8.87 -19.11
CA THR A 108 -6.79 -8.80 -19.94
C THR A 108 -6.89 -7.54 -20.80
N GLY A 109 -5.98 -6.58 -20.64
CA GLY A 109 -5.94 -5.32 -21.40
C GLY A 109 -4.78 -5.30 -22.37
#